data_AF-A0A329LCT6-F1
#
_entry.id   AF-A0A329LCT6-F1
#
_cell.length_a   1.000
_cell.length_b   1.000
_cell.length_c   1.000
_cell.angle_alpha   90.00
_cell.angle_beta   90.00
_cell.angle_gamma   90.00
#
_symmetry.space_group_name_H-M   'P 1'
#
loop_
_entity.id
_entity.type
_entity.pdbx_description
1 polymer ?
#
loop_
_entity_poly.entity_id
_entity_poly.type
_entity_poly.pdbx_seq_one_letter_code
_entity_poly.pdbx_strand_id
1 'polypeptide(L)'
;MSWLANAAFGAITLGAVAALLYPNFFAVTGWLWGPLTVAGFALLISACLVFVQRPFRRAYSAALTGLSRQQRTQINRALRRGEIPSEPRVLVAAVKVGTLRLAHTRRALRGSKALIWLTPAFLILAGVLSFLANDIRRGVFFVGFALYFAAYYAWLGYRKDQLTTHVESLRASAEADDAAVYVDCAAPPRRLRMSIPLFIVAGIATVTIAYLSDRPNPDCRTVDSVANFNFKTNSVLTARLTATDVDLASYRDWSNQLQTYARQASTPDIARRLHRIADLSVQAVARRQAINNDEIAGRPSDAIHSDQSAYLSTISELLDEQQALISTCHRS
;
A
#
# COMPACT_ATOMS: atom_id res chain seq x y z
N MET A 1 -0.28 -2.15 -28.56
CA MET A 1 -1.49 -1.73 -27.81
C MET A 1 -1.76 -2.59 -26.56
N SER A 2 -1.67 -3.93 -26.60
CA SER A 2 -1.98 -4.80 -25.44
C SER A 2 -1.10 -4.59 -24.19
N TRP A 3 0.12 -4.05 -24.33
CA TRP A 3 0.98 -3.76 -23.18
C TRP A 3 0.50 -2.56 -22.36
N LEU A 4 -0.03 -1.52 -23.01
CA LEU A 4 -0.57 -0.35 -22.31
C LEU A 4 -1.86 -0.69 -21.56
N ALA A 5 -2.71 -1.55 -22.12
CA ALA A 5 -3.90 -2.05 -21.43
C ALA A 5 -3.54 -2.87 -20.18
N ASN A 6 -2.51 -3.72 -20.26
CA ASN A 6 -2.00 -4.46 -19.10
C ASN A 6 -1.37 -3.52 -18.06
N ALA A 7 -0.69 -2.46 -18.48
CA ALA A 7 -0.13 -1.46 -17.58
C ALA A 7 -1.22 -0.64 -16.89
N ALA A 8 -2.29 -0.26 -17.59
CA ALA A 8 -3.44 0.41 -17.01
C ALA A 8 -4.15 -0.48 -15.97
N PHE A 9 -4.38 -1.76 -16.30
CA PHE A 9 -4.93 -2.72 -15.34
C PHE A 9 -4.00 -2.93 -14.13
N GLY A 10 -2.69 -3.00 -14.38
CA GLY A 10 -1.66 -3.03 -13.34
C GLY A 10 -1.70 -1.81 -12.44
N ALA A 11 -1.87 -0.60 -13.00
CA ALA A 11 -1.94 0.64 -12.24
C ALA A 11 -3.20 0.69 -11.36
N ILE A 12 -4.35 0.25 -11.88
CA ILE A 12 -5.61 0.17 -11.13
C ILE A 12 -5.46 -0.80 -9.95
N THR A 13 -4.95 -2.01 -10.21
CA THR A 13 -4.79 -3.03 -9.17
C THR A 13 -3.76 -2.60 -8.11
N LEU A 14 -2.62 -2.07 -8.53
CA LEU A 14 -1.56 -1.63 -7.62
C LEU A 14 -1.95 -0.37 -6.84
N GLY A 15 -2.73 0.53 -7.45
CA GLY A 15 -3.33 1.68 -6.76
C GLY A 15 -4.38 1.27 -5.73
N ALA A 16 -5.24 0.31 -6.05
CA ALA A 16 -6.21 -0.24 -5.09
C ALA A 16 -5.51 -0.94 -3.91
N VAL A 17 -4.45 -1.70 -4.19
CA VAL A 17 -3.61 -2.33 -3.14
C VAL A 17 -2.94 -1.27 -2.28
N ALA A 18 -2.37 -0.22 -2.88
CA ALA A 18 -1.74 0.88 -2.14
C ALA A 18 -2.76 1.62 -1.26
N ALA A 19 -3.95 1.94 -1.77
CA ALA A 19 -5.01 2.59 -1.00
C ALA A 19 -5.51 1.73 0.17
N LEU A 20 -5.58 0.41 -0.02
CA LEU A 20 -6.09 -0.52 0.98
C LEU A 20 -5.07 -0.78 2.10
N LEU A 21 -3.79 -0.96 1.75
CA LEU A 21 -2.71 -1.22 2.70
C LEU A 21 -2.15 0.04 3.38
N TYR A 22 -2.23 1.17 2.68
CA TYR A 22 -1.59 2.42 3.09
C TYR A 22 -2.56 3.59 2.85
N PRO A 23 -3.56 3.77 3.72
CA PRO A 23 -4.62 4.77 3.51
C PRO A 23 -4.09 6.21 3.45
N ASN A 24 -2.97 6.47 4.14
CA ASN A 24 -2.33 7.79 4.16
C ASN A 24 -1.41 8.04 2.95
N PHE A 25 -1.14 7.03 2.11
CA PHE A 25 -0.19 7.14 1.01
C PHE A 25 -0.52 8.30 0.07
N PHE A 26 -1.77 8.39 -0.41
CA PHE A 26 -2.18 9.46 -1.32
C PHE A 26 -2.31 10.82 -0.64
N ALA A 27 -2.62 10.83 0.67
CA ALA A 27 -2.70 12.04 1.47
C ALA A 27 -1.30 12.66 1.72
N VAL A 28 -0.32 11.82 2.08
CA VAL A 28 1.06 12.25 2.41
C VAL A 28 1.89 12.52 1.17
N THR A 29 1.76 11.69 0.13
CA THR A 29 2.53 11.85 -1.11
C THR A 29 1.93 12.92 -2.02
N GLY A 30 0.67 13.30 -1.79
CA GLY A 30 -0.06 14.28 -2.56
C GLY A 30 -0.72 13.70 -3.81
N TRP A 31 -1.74 14.43 -4.29
CA TRP A 31 -2.62 14.00 -5.39
C TRP A 31 -1.90 13.80 -6.74
N LEU A 32 -0.73 14.42 -6.94
CA LEU A 32 0.02 14.32 -8.19
C LEU A 32 1.06 13.21 -8.16
N TRP A 33 1.86 13.13 -7.09
CA TRP A 33 2.97 12.19 -6.98
C TRP A 33 2.53 10.78 -6.57
N GLY A 34 1.45 10.63 -5.79
CA GLY A 34 0.88 9.32 -5.44
C GLY A 34 0.47 8.50 -6.66
N PRO A 35 -0.40 9.01 -7.55
CA PRO A 35 -0.79 8.30 -8.78
C PRO A 35 0.39 8.10 -9.74
N LEU A 36 1.31 9.07 -9.83
CA LEU A 36 2.44 9.02 -10.75
C LEU A 36 3.45 7.92 -10.36
N THR A 37 3.70 7.73 -9.06
CA THR A 37 4.52 6.63 -8.56
C THR A 37 3.87 5.27 -8.82
N VAL A 38 2.57 5.12 -8.54
CA VAL A 38 1.81 3.90 -8.86
C VAL A 38 1.85 3.57 -10.35
N ALA A 39 1.61 4.57 -11.21
CA ALA A 39 1.66 4.42 -12.66
C ALA A 39 3.07 4.03 -13.14
N GLY A 40 4.11 4.65 -12.59
CA GLY A 40 5.51 4.33 -12.89
C GLY A 40 5.86 2.88 -12.54
N PHE A 41 5.48 2.41 -11.35
CA PHE A 41 5.71 1.02 -10.96
C PHE A 41 4.90 0.03 -11.80
N ALA A 42 3.63 0.34 -12.12
CA ALA A 42 2.81 -0.50 -12.99
C ALA A 42 3.38 -0.63 -14.40
N LEU A 43 3.95 0.45 -14.96
CA LEU A 43 4.65 0.44 -16.23
C LEU A 43 5.91 -0.43 -16.18
N LEU A 44 6.73 -0.28 -15.12
CA LEU A 44 7.93 -1.09 -14.92
C LEU A 44 7.61 -2.58 -14.77
N ILE A 45 6.61 -2.93 -13.96
CA ILE A 45 6.12 -4.30 -13.79
C ILE A 45 5.64 -4.87 -15.13
N SER A 46 4.84 -4.10 -15.86
CA SER A 46 4.33 -4.52 -17.17
C SER A 46 5.46 -4.70 -18.18
N ALA A 47 6.47 -3.82 -18.17
CA ALA A 47 7.65 -3.93 -19.03
C ALA A 47 8.45 -5.20 -18.71
N CYS A 48 8.67 -5.48 -17.42
CA CYS A 48 9.33 -6.71 -16.96
C CYS A 48 8.55 -7.96 -17.38
N LEU A 49 7.23 -7.97 -17.20
CA LEU A 49 6.37 -9.09 -17.63
C LEU A 49 6.46 -9.31 -19.14
N VAL A 50 6.42 -8.25 -19.95
CA VAL A 50 6.60 -8.38 -21.40
C VAL A 50 7.99 -8.92 -21.73
N PHE A 51 9.03 -8.42 -21.08
CA PHE A 51 10.40 -8.88 -21.29
C PHE A 51 10.56 -10.38 -20.98
N VAL A 52 10.02 -10.82 -19.84
CA VAL A 52 10.01 -12.23 -19.41
C VAL A 52 9.18 -13.12 -20.36
N GLN A 53 8.05 -12.61 -20.88
CA GLN A 53 7.13 -13.38 -21.73
C GLN A 53 7.47 -13.34 -23.23
N ARG A 54 8.28 -12.39 -23.70
CA ARG A 54 8.69 -12.24 -25.11
C ARG A 54 9.14 -13.54 -25.79
N PRO A 55 10.05 -14.36 -25.23
CA PRO A 55 10.50 -15.57 -25.91
C PRO A 55 9.38 -16.60 -26.08
N PHE A 56 8.53 -16.75 -25.06
CA PHE A 56 7.37 -17.63 -25.15
C PHE A 56 6.37 -17.14 -26.21
N ARG A 57 6.06 -15.84 -26.24
CA ARG A 57 5.16 -15.26 -27.24
C ARG A 57 5.66 -15.47 -28.67
N ARG A 58 6.97 -15.35 -28.90
CA ARG A 58 7.59 -15.59 -30.22
C ARG A 58 7.51 -17.06 -30.65
N ALA A 59 7.87 -17.98 -29.76
CA ALA A 59 7.78 -19.41 -30.05
C ALA A 59 6.33 -19.86 -30.27
N TYR A 60 5.40 -19.33 -29.47
CA TYR A 60 3.97 -19.60 -29.61
C TYR A 60 3.40 -19.03 -30.91
N SER A 61 3.76 -17.81 -31.30
CA SER A 61 3.32 -17.23 -32.57
C SER A 61 3.87 -17.99 -33.77
N ALA A 62 5.14 -18.41 -33.72
CA ALA A 62 5.77 -19.21 -34.78
C ALA A 62 5.17 -20.62 -34.91
N ALA A 63 4.61 -21.18 -33.84
CA ALA A 63 3.87 -22.43 -33.91
C ALA A 63 2.46 -22.26 -34.53
N LEU A 64 1.96 -21.02 -34.62
CA LEU A 64 0.63 -20.69 -35.14
C LEU A 64 0.64 -19.95 -36.49
N THR A 65 1.82 -19.67 -37.04
CA THR A 65 1.97 -19.03 -38.36
C THR A 65 1.41 -19.95 -39.45
N GLY A 66 0.57 -19.41 -40.34
CA GLY A 66 -0.08 -20.16 -41.42
C GLY A 66 -1.40 -20.84 -41.07
N LEU A 67 -1.81 -20.87 -39.79
CA LEU A 67 -3.09 -21.47 -39.36
C LEU A 67 -4.24 -20.46 -39.36
N SER A 68 -5.41 -20.89 -39.86
CA SER A 68 -6.65 -20.12 -39.89
C SER A 68 -7.24 -19.91 -38.48
N ARG A 69 -8.21 -18.99 -38.34
CA ARG A 69 -8.91 -18.78 -37.04
C ARG A 69 -9.63 -20.05 -36.56
N GLN A 70 -10.21 -20.84 -37.47
CA GLN A 70 -10.90 -22.10 -37.14
C GLN A 70 -9.92 -23.19 -36.69
N GLN A 71 -8.76 -23.29 -37.32
CA GLN A 71 -7.73 -24.25 -36.90
C GLN A 71 -7.16 -23.89 -35.52
N ARG A 72 -7.02 -22.60 -35.21
CA ARG A 72 -6.60 -22.13 -33.87
C ARG A 72 -7.64 -22.44 -32.77
N THR A 73 -8.93 -22.41 -33.09
CA THR A 73 -9.97 -22.79 -32.10
C THR A 73 -9.99 -24.30 -31.89
N GLN A 74 -9.77 -25.11 -32.92
CA GLN A 74 -9.60 -26.56 -32.80
C GLN A 74 -8.39 -26.92 -31.93
N ILE A 75 -7.23 -26.28 -32.13
CA ILE A 75 -6.05 -26.48 -31.25
C ILE A 75 -6.40 -26.13 -29.79
N ASN A 76 -7.12 -25.03 -29.56
CA ASN A 76 -7.54 -24.67 -28.21
C ASN A 76 -8.50 -25.69 -27.58
N ARG A 77 -9.42 -26.27 -28.37
CA ARG A 77 -10.32 -27.33 -27.89
C ARG A 77 -9.55 -28.61 -27.61
N ALA A 78 -8.61 -29.00 -28.48
CA ALA A 78 -7.72 -30.13 -28.25
C ALA A 78 -6.95 -30.00 -26.93
N LEU A 79 -6.33 -28.84 -26.69
CA LEU A 79 -5.54 -28.62 -25.48
C LEU A 79 -6.39 -28.44 -24.20
N ARG A 80 -7.63 -27.91 -24.31
CA ARG A 80 -8.50 -27.66 -23.14
C ARG A 80 -9.46 -28.81 -22.82
N ARG A 81 -9.95 -29.52 -23.83
CA ARG A 81 -11.01 -30.54 -23.73
C ARG A 81 -10.54 -31.94 -24.14
N GLY A 82 -9.35 -32.06 -24.73
CA GLY A 82 -8.83 -33.35 -25.21
C GLY A 82 -9.43 -33.81 -26.55
N GLU A 83 -10.13 -32.93 -27.29
CA GLU A 83 -10.66 -33.24 -28.63
C GLU A 83 -9.51 -33.49 -29.62
N ILE A 84 -9.46 -34.65 -30.28
CA ILE A 84 -8.40 -34.99 -31.24
C ILE A 84 -8.75 -34.37 -32.61
N PRO A 85 -7.92 -33.45 -33.17
CA PRO A 85 -8.17 -32.87 -34.47
C PRO A 85 -8.05 -33.90 -35.60
N SER A 86 -9.00 -33.90 -36.54
CA SER A 86 -8.99 -34.79 -37.72
C SER A 86 -8.03 -34.35 -38.82
N GLU A 87 -7.59 -33.09 -38.83
CA GLU A 87 -6.62 -32.56 -39.81
C GLU A 87 -5.17 -32.82 -39.32
N PRO A 88 -4.32 -33.54 -40.08
CA PRO A 88 -2.95 -33.88 -39.66
C PRO A 88 -2.08 -32.64 -39.36
N ARG A 89 -2.25 -31.57 -40.15
CA ARG A 89 -1.53 -30.30 -39.94
C ARG A 89 -1.91 -29.62 -38.62
N VAL A 90 -3.16 -29.73 -38.19
CA VAL A 90 -3.68 -29.16 -36.94
C VAL A 90 -3.23 -30.00 -35.75
N LEU A 91 -3.18 -31.33 -35.92
CA LEU A 91 -2.69 -32.27 -34.92
C LEU A 91 -1.21 -32.03 -34.58
N VAL A 92 -0.33 -31.93 -35.58
CA VAL A 92 1.10 -31.63 -35.38
C VAL A 92 1.31 -30.27 -34.69
N ALA A 93 0.56 -29.25 -35.11
CA ALA A 93 0.61 -27.94 -34.47
C ALA A 93 0.12 -27.98 -33.01
N ALA A 94 -0.94 -28.77 -32.71
CA ALA A 94 -1.45 -28.95 -31.36
C ALA A 94 -0.43 -29.63 -30.44
N VAL A 95 0.28 -30.66 -30.91
CA VAL A 95 1.37 -31.31 -30.15
C VAL A 95 2.51 -30.33 -29.87
N LYS A 96 2.93 -29.53 -30.86
CA LYS A 96 4.00 -28.53 -30.70
C LYS A 96 3.62 -27.41 -29.71
N VAL A 97 2.39 -26.90 -29.80
CA VAL A 97 1.88 -25.87 -28.88
C VAL A 97 1.67 -26.44 -27.47
N GLY A 98 1.13 -27.65 -27.37
CA GLY A 98 0.88 -28.35 -26.12
C GLY A 98 2.16 -28.66 -25.35
N THR A 99 3.18 -29.18 -26.01
CA THR A 99 4.51 -29.44 -25.43
C THR A 99 5.19 -28.15 -24.98
N LEU A 100 5.13 -27.07 -25.77
CA LEU A 100 5.68 -25.76 -25.39
C LEU A 100 4.98 -25.20 -24.13
N ARG A 101 3.65 -25.31 -24.06
CA ARG A 101 2.86 -24.87 -22.92
C ARG A 101 3.14 -25.72 -21.68
N LEU A 102 3.28 -27.03 -21.85
CA LEU A 102 3.62 -27.96 -20.76
C LEU A 102 5.02 -27.68 -20.21
N ALA A 103 6.00 -27.43 -21.07
CA ALA A 103 7.34 -27.03 -20.67
C ALA A 103 7.33 -25.70 -19.88
N HIS A 104 6.47 -24.76 -20.26
CA HIS A 104 6.29 -23.50 -19.54
C HIS A 104 5.65 -23.70 -18.15
N THR A 105 4.55 -24.46 -18.07
CA THR A 105 3.85 -24.73 -16.79
C THR A 105 4.72 -25.55 -15.84
N ARG A 106 5.40 -26.60 -16.33
CA ARG A 106 6.38 -27.37 -15.55
C ARG A 106 7.53 -26.49 -15.04
N ARG A 107 7.91 -25.46 -15.80
CA ARG A 107 8.96 -24.52 -15.41
C ARG A 107 8.49 -23.55 -14.31
N ALA A 108 7.25 -23.09 -14.36
CA ALA A 108 6.66 -22.29 -13.28
C ALA A 108 6.54 -23.08 -11.96
N LEU A 109 6.28 -24.38 -12.07
CA LEU A 109 6.17 -25.31 -10.93
C LEU A 109 7.50 -26.02 -10.58
N ARG A 110 8.62 -25.62 -11.17
CA ARG A 110 9.92 -26.33 -11.04
C ARG A 110 10.67 -26.04 -9.72
N GLY A 111 10.17 -25.13 -8.89
CA GLY A 111 10.64 -25.01 -7.51
C GLY A 111 10.40 -26.32 -6.76
N SER A 112 11.14 -26.59 -5.69
CA SER A 112 10.77 -27.72 -4.83
C SER A 112 9.30 -27.54 -4.42
N LYS A 113 8.50 -28.62 -4.39
CA LYS A 113 7.09 -28.52 -3.96
C LYS A 113 6.97 -27.76 -2.64
N ALA A 114 7.96 -27.93 -1.75
CA ALA A 114 8.11 -27.16 -0.52
C ALA A 114 8.28 -25.65 -0.76
N LEU A 115 9.19 -25.21 -1.64
CA LEU A 115 9.46 -23.80 -1.91
C LEU A 115 8.25 -23.04 -2.48
N ILE A 116 7.39 -23.73 -3.25
CA ILE A 116 6.16 -23.13 -3.79
C ILE A 116 5.16 -22.81 -2.67
N TRP A 117 5.08 -23.67 -1.65
CA TRP A 117 4.20 -23.46 -0.49
C TRP A 117 4.80 -22.51 0.56
N LEU A 118 6.09 -22.21 0.50
CA LEU A 118 6.69 -21.21 1.39
C LEU A 118 6.12 -19.81 1.17
N THR A 119 5.83 -19.41 -0.07
CA THR A 119 5.25 -18.08 -0.35
C THR A 119 3.90 -17.88 0.34
N PRO A 120 2.88 -18.74 0.16
CA PRO A 120 1.62 -18.60 0.89
C PRO A 120 1.80 -18.82 2.40
N ALA A 121 2.68 -19.72 2.85
CA ALA A 121 2.93 -19.91 4.29
C ALA A 121 3.52 -18.66 4.96
N PHE A 122 4.48 -18.00 4.30
CA PHE A 122 5.07 -16.76 4.77
C PHE A 122 4.03 -15.62 4.81
N LEU A 123 3.14 -15.56 3.80
CA LEU A 123 2.04 -14.60 3.79
C LEU A 123 1.02 -14.86 4.92
N ILE A 124 0.70 -16.12 5.23
CA ILE A 124 -0.14 -16.45 6.39
C ILE A 124 0.53 -16.00 7.68
N LEU A 125 1.83 -16.28 7.85
CA LEU A 125 2.59 -15.84 9.03
C LEU A 125 2.59 -14.30 9.15
N ALA A 126 2.84 -13.59 8.06
CA ALA A 126 2.77 -12.12 8.02
C ALA A 126 1.36 -11.61 8.37
N GLY A 127 0.32 -12.30 7.92
CA GLY A 127 -1.07 -12.01 8.29
C GLY A 127 -1.33 -12.18 9.79
N VAL A 128 -0.91 -13.30 10.38
CA VAL A 128 -1.03 -13.57 11.83
C VAL A 128 -0.28 -12.52 12.65
N LEU A 129 0.94 -12.17 12.25
CA LEU A 129 1.72 -11.10 12.89
C LEU A 129 1.02 -9.74 12.80
N SER A 130 0.38 -9.45 11.67
CA SER A 130 -0.38 -8.20 11.49
C SER A 130 -1.63 -8.15 12.37
N PHE A 131 -2.33 -9.28 12.54
CA PHE A 131 -3.45 -9.38 13.48
C PHE A 131 -3.00 -9.21 14.94
N LEU A 132 -1.84 -9.78 15.31
CA LEU A 132 -1.24 -9.59 16.63
C LEU A 132 -0.84 -8.13 16.89
N ALA A 133 -0.44 -7.40 15.84
CA ALA A 133 -0.17 -5.97 15.89
C ALA A 133 -1.45 -5.09 15.83
N ASN A 134 -2.63 -5.72 15.90
CA ASN A 134 -3.94 -5.07 15.81
C ASN A 134 -4.20 -4.32 14.48
N ASP A 135 -3.47 -4.66 13.42
CA ASP A 135 -3.66 -4.15 12.06
C ASP A 135 -4.47 -5.15 11.22
N ILE A 136 -5.79 -5.08 11.39
CA ILE A 136 -6.77 -5.95 10.72
C ILE A 136 -6.66 -5.85 9.19
N ARG A 137 -6.34 -4.66 8.65
CA ARG A 137 -6.27 -4.44 7.20
C ARG A 137 -5.09 -5.17 6.58
N ARG A 138 -3.91 -5.03 7.17
CA ARG A 138 -2.71 -5.78 6.74
C ARG A 138 -2.91 -7.28 6.94
N GLY A 139 -3.55 -7.69 8.04
CA GLY A 139 -3.91 -9.09 8.31
C GLY A 139 -4.77 -9.72 7.21
N VAL A 140 -5.91 -9.11 6.90
CA VAL A 140 -6.83 -9.58 5.84
C VAL A 140 -6.14 -9.59 4.47
N PHE A 141 -5.33 -8.57 4.17
CA PHE A 141 -4.60 -8.49 2.90
C PHE A 141 -3.65 -9.67 2.71
N PHE A 142 -2.79 -9.94 3.68
CA PHE A 142 -1.80 -11.01 3.58
C PHE A 142 -2.46 -12.38 3.50
N VAL A 143 -3.52 -12.62 4.28
CA VAL A 143 -4.30 -13.86 4.21
C VAL A 143 -4.98 -14.02 2.86
N GLY A 144 -5.59 -12.96 2.32
CA GLY A 144 -6.19 -12.97 0.98
C GLY A 144 -5.18 -13.29 -0.11
N PHE A 145 -3.99 -12.68 -0.06
CA PHE A 145 -2.91 -12.98 -1.00
C PHE A 145 -2.37 -14.41 -0.86
N ALA A 146 -2.28 -14.93 0.36
CA ALA A 146 -1.90 -16.31 0.59
C ALA A 146 -2.89 -17.28 -0.06
N LEU A 147 -4.20 -17.06 0.13
CA LEU A 147 -5.25 -17.86 -0.50
C LEU A 147 -5.21 -17.76 -2.02
N TYR A 148 -5.00 -16.56 -2.57
CA TYR A 148 -4.84 -16.37 -4.01
C TYR A 148 -3.67 -17.17 -4.57
N PHE A 149 -2.48 -17.09 -3.96
CA PHE A 149 -1.31 -17.84 -4.42
C PHE A 149 -1.50 -19.35 -4.26
N ALA A 150 -2.08 -19.80 -3.14
CA ALA A 150 -2.41 -21.20 -2.92
C ALA A 150 -3.36 -21.74 -4.01
N ALA A 151 -4.46 -21.04 -4.27
CA ALA A 151 -5.44 -21.40 -5.30
C ALA A 151 -4.81 -21.36 -6.70
N TYR A 152 -3.98 -20.34 -6.99
CA TYR A 152 -3.27 -20.21 -8.27
C TYR A 152 -2.30 -21.37 -8.51
N TYR A 153 -1.50 -21.74 -7.51
CA TYR A 153 -0.57 -22.87 -7.62
C TYR A 153 -1.31 -24.21 -7.73
N ALA A 154 -2.39 -24.41 -6.97
CA ALA A 154 -3.24 -25.60 -7.09
C ALA A 154 -3.85 -25.70 -8.50
N TRP A 155 -4.36 -24.59 -9.04
CA TRP A 155 -4.90 -24.52 -10.39
C TRP A 155 -3.83 -24.76 -11.48
N LEU A 156 -2.61 -24.25 -11.30
CA LEU A 156 -1.49 -24.55 -12.19
C LEU A 156 -1.12 -26.04 -12.15
N GLY A 157 -1.14 -26.66 -10.97
CA GLY A 157 -0.93 -28.09 -10.80
C GLY A 157 -1.97 -28.91 -11.54
N TYR A 158 -3.25 -28.64 -11.28
CA TYR A 158 -4.38 -29.25 -12.00
C TYR A 158 -4.24 -29.12 -13.52
N ARG A 159 -3.91 -27.92 -14.01
CA ARG A 159 -3.70 -27.68 -15.45
C ARG A 159 -2.47 -28.37 -16.01
N LYS A 160 -1.39 -28.52 -15.24
CA LYS A 160 -0.21 -29.28 -15.66
C LYS A 160 -0.59 -30.73 -15.90
N ASP A 161 -1.33 -31.32 -14.98
CA ASP A 161 -1.73 -32.73 -15.05
C ASP A 161 -2.69 -32.94 -16.23
N GLN A 162 -3.74 -32.13 -16.34
CA GLN A 162 -4.68 -32.17 -17.47
C GLN A 162 -3.97 -32.01 -18.83
N LEU A 163 -3.06 -31.03 -18.94
CA LEU A 163 -2.32 -30.78 -20.19
C LEU A 163 -1.34 -31.92 -20.52
N THR A 164 -0.78 -32.59 -19.50
CA THR A 164 0.10 -33.75 -19.71
C THR A 164 -0.70 -34.87 -20.39
N THR A 165 -1.87 -35.22 -19.85
CA THR A 165 -2.76 -36.25 -20.41
C THR A 165 -3.20 -35.93 -21.84
N HIS A 166 -3.63 -34.69 -22.11
CA HIS A 166 -4.06 -34.31 -23.46
C HIS A 166 -2.92 -34.29 -24.48
N VAL A 167 -1.70 -33.92 -24.07
CA VAL A 167 -0.55 -33.92 -24.98
C VAL A 167 -0.09 -35.34 -25.30
N GLU A 168 -0.18 -36.25 -24.33
CA GLU A 168 0.12 -37.68 -24.53
C GLU A 168 -0.88 -38.33 -25.50
N SER A 169 -2.19 -38.06 -25.36
CA SER A 169 -3.20 -38.59 -26.29
C SER A 169 -3.03 -38.05 -27.71
N LEU A 170 -2.71 -36.76 -27.86
CA LEU A 170 -2.43 -36.15 -29.17
C LEU A 170 -1.16 -36.72 -29.81
N ARG A 171 -0.12 -37.02 -29.03
CA ARG A 171 1.10 -37.66 -29.53
C ARG A 171 0.82 -39.09 -30.00
N ALA A 172 0.11 -39.88 -29.20
CA ALA A 172 -0.26 -41.24 -29.58
C ALA A 172 -1.09 -41.28 -30.89
N SER A 173 -2.00 -40.30 -31.06
CA SER A 173 -2.80 -40.18 -32.30
C SER A 173 -1.94 -39.77 -33.50
N ALA A 174 -0.95 -38.89 -33.30
CA ALA A 174 -0.05 -38.47 -34.37
C ALA A 174 0.92 -39.59 -34.82
N GLU A 175 1.35 -40.44 -33.89
CA GLU A 175 2.16 -41.63 -34.17
C GLU A 175 1.36 -42.69 -34.94
N ALA A 176 0.06 -42.83 -34.67
CA ALA A 176 -0.81 -43.75 -35.42
C ALA A 176 -1.05 -43.31 -36.88
N ASP A 177 -1.05 -41.99 -37.14
CA ASP A 177 -1.24 -41.40 -38.47
C ASP A 177 0.07 -41.23 -39.28
N ASP A 178 1.19 -41.79 -38.80
CA ASP A 178 2.54 -41.65 -39.36
C ASP A 178 2.97 -40.19 -39.64
N ALA A 179 2.36 -39.25 -38.91
CA ALA A 179 2.69 -37.85 -39.01
C ALA A 179 4.04 -37.63 -38.32
N ALA A 180 5.12 -37.49 -39.10
CA ALA A 180 6.47 -37.27 -38.56
C ALA A 180 6.53 -36.01 -37.66
N VAL A 181 6.40 -36.19 -36.34
CA VAL A 181 6.45 -35.10 -35.36
C VAL A 181 7.88 -34.93 -34.83
N TYR A 182 8.76 -34.32 -35.62
CA TYR A 182 10.07 -33.91 -35.09
C TYR A 182 9.92 -32.64 -34.25
N VAL A 183 9.79 -32.82 -32.92
CA VAL A 183 9.74 -31.69 -31.98
C VAL A 183 11.16 -31.36 -31.54
N ASP A 184 11.81 -30.45 -32.26
CA ASP A 184 13.08 -29.88 -31.79
C ASP A 184 12.82 -29.02 -30.56
N CYS A 185 13.03 -29.62 -29.38
CA CYS A 185 12.83 -28.98 -28.09
C CYS A 185 14.07 -28.16 -27.74
N ALA A 186 14.32 -27.07 -28.48
CA ALA A 186 15.22 -26.03 -28.03
C ALA A 186 14.61 -25.37 -26.79
N ALA A 187 14.86 -25.95 -25.61
CA ALA A 187 14.48 -25.39 -24.33
C ALA A 187 15.11 -24.00 -24.25
N PRO A 188 14.32 -22.91 -24.18
CA PRO A 188 14.91 -21.58 -24.07
C PRO A 188 15.79 -21.54 -22.81
N PRO A 189 17.01 -20.97 -22.90
CA PRO A 189 18.04 -21.14 -21.89
C PRO A 189 17.59 -20.61 -20.52
N ARG A 190 18.23 -21.15 -19.48
CA ARG A 190 18.05 -20.90 -18.04
C ARG A 190 18.00 -19.41 -17.71
N ARG A 191 16.83 -18.77 -17.82
CA ARG A 191 16.63 -17.34 -17.51
C ARG A 191 15.63 -17.11 -16.38
N LEU A 192 15.66 -17.95 -15.34
CA LEU A 192 15.03 -17.63 -14.05
C LEU A 192 15.55 -16.29 -13.49
N ARG A 193 16.79 -15.90 -13.87
CA ARG A 193 17.36 -14.57 -13.60
C ARG A 193 16.54 -13.41 -14.17
N MET A 194 15.71 -13.61 -15.19
CA MET A 194 14.88 -12.54 -15.77
C MET A 194 13.62 -12.23 -14.95
N SER A 195 13.18 -13.11 -14.05
CA SER A 195 12.08 -12.78 -13.11
C SER A 195 12.58 -12.08 -11.84
N ILE A 196 13.88 -12.15 -11.54
CA ILE A 196 14.51 -11.41 -10.43
C ILE A 196 14.20 -9.90 -10.49
N PRO A 197 14.38 -9.18 -11.61
CA PRO A 197 14.05 -7.75 -11.67
C PRO A 197 12.57 -7.46 -11.39
N LEU A 198 11.65 -8.36 -11.73
CA LEU A 198 10.22 -8.20 -11.42
C LEU A 198 10.00 -8.21 -9.90
N PHE A 199 10.57 -9.18 -9.19
CA PHE A 199 10.46 -9.27 -7.74
C PHE A 199 11.19 -8.13 -7.03
N ILE A 200 12.35 -7.71 -7.54
CA ILE A 200 13.07 -6.54 -7.03
C ILE A 200 12.23 -5.27 -7.18
N VAL A 201 11.66 -5.02 -8.36
CA VAL A 201 10.83 -3.83 -8.61
C VAL A 201 9.58 -3.85 -7.73
N ALA A 202 8.91 -4.99 -7.59
CA ALA A 202 7.75 -5.12 -6.71
C ALA A 202 8.12 -4.92 -5.22
N GLY A 203 9.27 -5.43 -4.79
CA GLY A 203 9.81 -5.23 -3.44
C GLY A 203 10.12 -3.77 -3.16
N ILE A 204 10.84 -3.11 -4.06
CA ILE A 204 11.16 -1.67 -3.96
C ILE A 204 9.87 -0.85 -3.93
N ALA A 205 8.91 -1.12 -4.81
CA ALA A 205 7.62 -0.42 -4.81
C ALA A 205 6.94 -0.51 -3.45
N THR A 206 6.90 -1.72 -2.87
CA THR A 206 6.27 -1.95 -1.57
C THR A 206 6.98 -1.20 -0.44
N VAL A 207 8.31 -1.26 -0.41
CA VAL A 207 9.13 -0.57 0.61
C VAL A 207 9.00 0.95 0.48
N THR A 208 9.06 1.49 -0.75
CA THR A 208 8.92 2.93 -0.99
C THR A 208 7.53 3.43 -0.60
N ILE A 209 6.47 2.69 -0.94
CA ILE A 209 5.09 3.05 -0.56
C ILE A 209 4.94 3.01 0.97
N ALA A 210 5.46 1.97 1.63
CA ALA A 210 5.42 1.87 3.09
C ALA A 210 6.16 3.04 3.75
N TYR A 211 7.40 3.32 3.33
CA TYR A 211 8.22 4.40 3.87
C TYR A 211 7.58 5.78 3.67
N LEU A 212 6.98 6.04 2.50
CA LEU A 212 6.29 7.30 2.25
C LEU A 212 5.01 7.45 3.07
N SER A 213 4.37 6.33 3.40
CA SER A 213 3.13 6.32 4.20
C SER A 213 3.39 6.52 5.69
N ASP A 214 4.56 6.11 6.18
CA ASP A 214 5.01 6.29 7.57
C ASP A 214 5.67 7.66 7.83
N ARG A 215 5.72 8.56 6.83
CA ARG A 215 6.26 9.90 7.09
C ARG A 215 5.34 10.65 8.04
N PRO A 216 5.84 11.11 9.21
CA PRO A 216 5.02 11.88 10.14
C PRO A 216 4.51 13.13 9.44
N ASN A 217 3.20 13.37 9.54
CA ASN A 217 2.58 14.58 9.01
C ASN A 217 3.36 15.79 9.58
N PRO A 218 3.86 16.72 8.74
CA PRO A 218 4.57 17.90 9.22
C PRO A 218 3.78 18.67 10.29
N ASP A 219 2.45 18.66 10.22
CA ASP A 219 1.59 19.30 11.22
C ASP A 219 1.58 18.55 12.57
N CYS A 220 1.80 17.24 12.59
CA CYS A 220 1.91 16.47 13.84
C CYS A 220 3.20 16.81 14.59
N ARG A 221 4.29 17.14 13.88
CA ARG A 221 5.50 17.69 14.50
C ARG A 221 5.22 19.04 15.17
N THR A 222 4.35 19.86 14.57
CA THR A 222 3.89 21.12 15.18
C THR A 222 3.07 20.85 16.45
N VAL A 223 2.18 19.86 16.43
CA VAL A 223 1.43 19.43 17.63
C VAL A 223 2.37 19.00 18.77
N ASP A 224 3.38 18.20 18.47
CA ASP A 224 4.39 17.80 19.47
C ASP A 224 5.17 18.99 20.02
N SER A 225 5.46 19.97 19.15
CA SER A 225 6.14 21.21 19.54
C SER A 225 5.28 22.04 20.51
N VAL A 226 3.97 22.14 20.25
CA VAL A 226 3.01 22.80 21.17
C VAL A 226 2.96 22.08 22.52
N ALA A 227 2.86 20.75 22.51
CA ALA A 227 2.78 19.96 23.74
C ALA A 227 4.05 20.10 24.60
N ASN A 228 5.22 20.01 23.97
CA ASN A 228 6.50 20.19 24.63
C ASN A 228 6.68 21.64 25.14
N PHE A 229 6.22 22.63 24.38
CA PHE A 229 6.27 24.03 24.79
C PHE A 229 5.38 24.29 26.02
N ASN A 230 4.13 23.83 26.01
CA ASN A 230 3.23 23.95 27.16
C ASN A 230 3.77 23.22 28.40
N PHE A 231 4.34 22.03 28.22
CA PHE A 231 4.99 21.31 29.32
C PHE A 231 6.15 22.12 29.94
N LYS A 232 6.99 22.74 29.10
CA LYS A 232 8.10 23.58 29.58
C LYS A 232 7.62 24.90 30.22
N THR A 233 6.50 25.44 29.75
CA THR A 233 5.90 26.70 30.22
C THR A 233 4.80 26.45 31.27
N ASN A 234 4.86 25.33 32.00
CA ASN A 234 3.85 24.93 32.99
C ASN A 234 3.61 26.00 34.08
N SER A 235 4.62 26.82 34.39
CA SER A 235 4.51 27.92 35.34
C SER A 235 3.38 28.89 34.98
N VAL A 236 3.18 29.22 33.71
CA VAL A 236 2.08 30.08 33.24
C VAL A 236 0.74 29.36 33.40
N LEU A 237 0.67 28.08 33.01
CA LEU A 237 -0.57 27.29 33.05
C LEU A 237 -1.11 27.09 34.47
N THR A 238 -0.23 26.93 35.47
CA THR A 238 -0.61 26.66 36.88
C THR A 238 -0.55 27.87 37.80
N ALA A 239 -0.12 29.04 37.30
CA ALA A 239 0.03 30.23 38.13
C ALA A 239 -1.32 30.71 38.70
N ARG A 240 -1.27 31.22 39.94
CA ARG A 240 -2.39 31.99 40.50
C ARG A 240 -2.41 33.37 39.85
N LEU A 241 -3.58 33.82 39.43
CA LEU A 241 -3.78 35.12 38.81
C LEU A 241 -3.49 36.31 39.72
N THR A 242 -3.28 36.10 41.02
CA THR A 242 -2.86 37.14 41.97
C THR A 242 -1.37 37.03 42.34
N ALA A 243 -0.71 35.93 41.96
CA ALA A 243 0.72 35.79 42.22
C ALA A 243 1.52 36.73 41.31
N THR A 244 2.61 37.29 41.86
CA THR A 244 3.52 38.21 41.17
C THR A 244 4.78 37.50 40.66
N ASP A 245 4.85 36.18 40.82
CA ASP A 245 5.94 35.31 40.42
C ASP A 245 6.07 35.15 38.90
N VAL A 246 4.96 35.27 38.17
CA VAL A 246 4.92 35.26 36.70
C VAL A 246 4.43 36.60 36.17
N ASP A 247 5.29 37.29 35.44
CA ASP A 247 5.01 38.60 34.87
C ASP A 247 4.05 38.52 33.67
N LEU A 248 3.36 39.62 33.36
CA LEU A 248 2.42 39.65 32.24
C LEU A 248 3.09 39.40 30.88
N ALA A 249 4.39 39.71 30.74
CA ALA A 249 5.12 39.45 29.51
C ALA A 249 5.24 37.95 29.23
N SER A 250 5.52 37.11 30.26
CA SER A 250 5.56 35.65 30.10
C SER A 250 4.26 35.07 29.56
N TYR A 251 3.09 35.58 30.00
CA TYR A 251 1.79 35.15 29.48
C TYR A 251 1.61 35.54 28.00
N ARG A 252 2.02 36.76 27.64
CA ARG A 252 1.95 37.26 26.26
C ARG A 252 2.87 36.47 25.34
N ASP A 253 4.09 36.19 25.76
CA ASP A 253 5.06 35.40 24.99
C ASP A 253 4.57 33.97 24.76
N TRP A 254 4.01 33.35 25.80
CA TRP A 254 3.36 32.04 25.68
C TRP A 254 2.23 32.05 24.64
N SER A 255 1.32 33.02 24.70
CA SER A 255 0.20 33.13 23.75
C SER A 255 0.65 33.47 22.33
N ASN A 256 1.66 34.33 22.16
CA ASN A 256 2.24 34.68 20.86
C ASN A 256 2.89 33.46 20.19
N GLN A 257 3.58 32.62 20.98
CA GLN A 257 4.18 31.40 20.48
C GLN A 257 3.11 30.39 20.03
N LEU A 258 2.01 30.24 20.79
CA LEU A 258 0.89 29.36 20.39
C LEU A 258 0.18 29.85 19.10
N GLN A 259 -0.02 31.16 18.95
CA GLN A 259 -0.51 31.73 17.69
C GLN A 259 0.44 31.48 16.52
N THR A 260 1.76 31.50 16.77
CA THR A 260 2.76 31.20 15.75
C THR A 260 2.67 29.74 15.29
N TYR A 261 2.50 28.79 16.21
CA TYR A 261 2.28 27.38 15.87
C TYR A 261 0.97 27.16 15.11
N ALA A 262 -0.12 27.84 15.49
CA ALA A 262 -1.39 27.73 14.78
C ALA A 262 -1.29 28.14 13.30
N ARG A 263 -0.50 29.17 12.98
CA ARG A 263 -0.26 29.62 11.60
C ARG A 263 0.59 28.67 10.76
N GLN A 264 1.33 27.75 11.40
CA GLN A 264 2.20 26.80 10.69
C GLN A 264 1.43 25.55 10.20
N ALA A 265 0.24 25.30 10.71
CA ALA A 265 -0.54 24.11 10.38
C ALA A 265 -1.30 24.27 9.06
N SER A 266 -1.22 23.25 8.21
CA SER A 266 -1.85 23.25 6.88
C SER A 266 -3.06 22.32 6.76
N THR A 267 -3.09 21.25 7.55
CA THR A 267 -4.19 20.26 7.57
C THR A 267 -5.43 20.88 8.22
N PRO A 268 -6.60 20.92 7.55
CA PRO A 268 -7.77 21.68 8.02
C PRO A 268 -8.23 21.35 9.44
N ASP A 269 -8.29 20.07 9.81
CA ASP A 269 -8.76 19.66 11.14
C ASP A 269 -7.73 19.94 12.25
N ILE A 270 -6.44 19.79 11.95
CA ILE A 270 -5.35 20.11 12.89
C ILE A 270 -5.24 21.63 13.07
N ALA A 271 -5.26 22.38 11.97
CA ALA A 271 -5.23 23.83 11.96
C ALA A 271 -6.39 24.43 12.76
N ARG A 272 -7.63 23.93 12.57
CA ARG A 272 -8.80 24.40 13.32
C ARG A 272 -8.62 24.29 14.83
N ARG A 273 -8.11 23.15 15.31
CA ARG A 273 -7.89 22.92 16.75
C ARG A 273 -6.69 23.70 17.29
N LEU A 274 -5.61 23.82 16.53
CA LEU A 274 -4.48 24.66 16.91
C LEU A 274 -4.86 26.14 16.99
N HIS A 275 -5.70 26.63 16.08
CA HIS A 275 -6.28 27.97 16.19
C HIS A 275 -7.14 28.11 17.46
N ARG A 276 -7.96 27.11 17.80
CA ARG A 276 -8.73 27.13 19.04
C ARG A 276 -7.82 27.18 20.29
N ILE A 277 -6.72 26.44 20.32
CA ILE A 277 -5.70 26.52 21.39
C ILE A 277 -5.13 27.93 21.48
N ALA A 278 -4.79 28.55 20.35
CA ALA A 278 -4.28 29.92 20.31
C ALA A 278 -5.33 30.96 20.76
N ASP A 279 -6.60 30.78 20.41
CA ASP A 279 -7.68 31.66 20.87
C ASP A 279 -7.90 31.54 22.38
N LEU A 280 -7.84 30.32 22.93
CA LEU A 280 -7.90 30.06 24.37
C LEU A 280 -6.71 30.70 25.10
N SER A 281 -5.50 30.67 24.52
CA SER A 281 -4.35 31.35 25.13
C SER A 281 -4.49 32.87 25.13
N VAL A 282 -5.09 33.46 24.09
CA VAL A 282 -5.41 34.90 24.07
C VAL A 282 -6.44 35.26 25.16
N GLN A 283 -7.48 34.45 25.34
CA GLN A 283 -8.47 34.66 26.41
C GLN A 283 -7.84 34.58 27.80
N ALA A 284 -6.93 33.63 28.02
CA ALA A 284 -6.19 33.49 29.28
C ALA A 284 -5.33 34.74 29.57
N VAL A 285 -4.61 35.27 28.58
CA VAL A 285 -3.84 36.53 28.70
C VAL A 285 -4.75 37.71 29.03
N ALA A 286 -5.89 37.84 28.35
CA ALA A 286 -6.81 38.95 28.57
C ALA A 286 -7.33 38.98 30.02
N ARG A 287 -7.61 37.81 30.62
CA ARG A 287 -8.01 37.70 32.03
C ARG A 287 -6.90 38.15 32.99
N ARG A 288 -5.66 37.69 32.76
CA ARG A 288 -4.51 38.13 33.57
C ARG A 288 -4.24 39.63 33.44
N GLN A 289 -4.40 40.17 32.24
CA GLN A 289 -4.25 41.61 32.00
C GLN A 289 -5.32 42.43 32.71
N ALA A 290 -6.58 41.97 32.74
CA ALA A 290 -7.66 42.64 33.47
C ALA A 290 -7.36 42.73 34.98
N ILE A 291 -6.85 41.65 35.58
CA ILE A 291 -6.48 41.64 37.01
C ILE A 291 -5.27 42.53 37.31
N ASN A 292 -4.32 42.64 36.38
CA ASN A 292 -3.17 43.51 36.56
C ASN A 292 -3.52 45.00 36.42
N ASN A 293 -4.55 45.33 35.63
CA ASN A 293 -5.00 46.71 35.41
C ASN A 293 -5.94 47.19 36.52
N ASP A 294 -6.73 46.29 37.11
CA ASP A 294 -7.57 46.61 38.25
C ASP A 294 -6.74 46.53 39.54
N GLU A 295 -6.84 47.56 40.38
CA GLU A 295 -6.12 47.59 41.66
C GLU A 295 -6.65 46.45 42.56
N ILE A 296 -5.86 45.36 42.66
CA ILE A 296 -6.21 44.15 43.41
C ILE A 296 -6.60 44.48 44.86
N ALA A 297 -6.04 45.57 45.41
CA ALA A 297 -6.27 46.06 46.76
C ALA A 297 -7.74 46.39 47.10
N GLY A 298 -8.63 46.55 46.10
CA GLY A 298 -10.04 46.88 46.31
C GLY A 298 -11.06 45.81 45.88
N ARG A 299 -10.62 44.67 45.33
CA ARG A 299 -11.56 43.67 44.76
C ARG A 299 -12.10 42.69 45.82
N PRO A 300 -13.41 42.35 45.77
CA PRO A 300 -13.97 41.31 46.63
C PRO A 300 -13.32 39.95 46.39
N SER A 301 -13.11 39.17 47.46
CA SER A 301 -12.52 37.82 47.38
C SER A 301 -13.27 36.91 46.40
N ASP A 302 -14.60 37.00 46.37
CA ASP A 302 -15.45 36.18 45.49
C ASP A 302 -15.19 36.45 44.00
N ALA A 303 -14.93 37.72 43.64
CA ALA A 303 -14.61 38.10 42.28
C ALA A 303 -13.24 37.53 41.84
N ILE A 304 -12.25 37.55 42.74
CA ILE A 304 -10.92 36.98 42.50
C ILE A 304 -11.01 35.46 42.32
N HIS A 305 -11.79 34.77 43.16
CA HIS A 305 -12.02 33.33 43.03
C HIS A 305 -12.74 32.96 41.74
N SER A 306 -13.77 33.74 41.36
CA SER A 306 -14.47 33.57 40.08
C SER A 306 -13.52 33.71 38.90
N ASP A 307 -12.69 34.76 38.85
CA ASP A 307 -11.73 34.98 37.76
C ASP A 307 -10.68 33.86 37.69
N GLN A 308 -10.16 33.40 38.84
CA GLN A 308 -9.25 32.26 38.91
C GLN A 308 -9.89 30.99 38.36
N SER A 309 -11.15 30.70 38.73
CA SER A 309 -11.86 29.52 38.26
C SER A 309 -12.07 29.55 36.75
N ALA A 310 -12.41 30.72 36.19
CA ALA A 310 -12.61 30.89 34.76
C ALA A 310 -11.29 30.76 33.98
N TYR A 311 -10.18 31.27 34.53
CA TYR A 311 -8.85 31.05 33.95
C TYR A 311 -8.48 29.57 33.91
N LEU A 312 -8.61 28.86 35.05
CA LEU A 312 -8.30 27.42 35.11
C LEU A 312 -9.21 26.61 34.17
N SER A 313 -10.48 27.00 34.01
CA SER A 313 -11.38 26.39 33.03
C SER A 313 -10.88 26.59 31.60
N THR A 314 -10.42 27.79 31.23
CA THR A 314 -9.84 28.07 29.89
C THR A 314 -8.57 27.26 29.66
N ILE A 315 -7.70 27.13 30.68
CA ILE A 315 -6.50 26.30 30.60
C ILE A 315 -6.86 24.81 30.44
N SER A 316 -7.87 24.32 31.16
CA SER A 316 -8.35 22.94 31.01
C SER A 316 -8.82 22.66 29.59
N GLU A 317 -9.66 23.54 29.02
CA GLU A 317 -10.17 23.38 27.65
C GLU A 317 -9.03 23.39 26.62
N LEU A 318 -7.99 24.20 26.85
CA LEU A 318 -6.80 24.25 26.01
C LEU A 318 -6.03 22.91 26.05
N LEU A 319 -5.83 22.34 27.25
CA LEU A 319 -5.16 21.06 27.43
C LEU A 319 -5.97 19.89 26.85
N ASP A 320 -7.31 19.96 26.91
CA ASP A 320 -8.19 18.96 26.29
C ASP A 320 -8.07 18.97 24.75
N GLU A 321 -8.07 20.15 24.13
CA GLU A 321 -7.82 20.28 22.68
C GLU A 321 -6.42 19.78 22.29
N GLN A 322 -5.40 20.06 23.11
CA GLN A 322 -4.06 19.53 22.91
C GLN A 322 -4.02 18.00 22.99
N GLN A 323 -4.66 17.41 24.00
CA GLN A 323 -4.70 15.96 24.17
C GLN A 323 -5.45 15.27 23.01
N ALA A 324 -6.53 15.88 22.52
CA ALA A 324 -7.24 15.41 21.34
C ALA A 324 -6.33 15.40 20.10
N LEU A 325 -5.51 16.44 19.90
CA LEU A 325 -4.54 16.51 18.80
C LEU A 325 -3.44 15.45 18.92
N ILE A 326 -2.83 15.28 20.10
CA ILE A 326 -1.82 14.24 20.34
C ILE A 326 -2.41 12.85 20.03
N SER A 327 -3.64 12.59 20.49
CA SER A 327 -4.31 11.32 20.21
C SER A 327 -4.57 11.09 18.73
N THR A 328 -4.79 12.16 17.95
CA THR A 328 -4.99 12.09 16.50
C THR A 328 -3.67 11.79 15.79
N CYS A 329 -2.57 12.39 16.24
CA CYS A 329 -1.24 12.24 15.63
C CYS A 329 -0.50 10.95 16.00
N HIS A 330 -0.75 10.37 17.19
CA HIS A 330 -0.05 9.17 17.66
C HIS A 330 -0.87 7.88 17.56
N ARG A 331 -2.13 7.96 17.10
CA ARG A 331 -2.99 6.78 16.86
C ARG A 331 -3.10 6.42 15.37
N SER A 332 -2.42 7.17 14.47
CA SER A 332 -2.45 6.96 13.02
C SER A 332 -1.35 6.04 12.51
#